data_AF-A0A3M6V510-F1
#
_entry.id   AF-A0A3M6V510-F1
#
_cell.length_a   1.000
_cell.length_b   1.000
_cell.length_c   1.000
_cell.angle_alpha   90.00
_cell.angle_beta   90.00
_cell.angle_gamma   90.00
#
_symmetry.space_group_name_H-M   'P 1'
#
loop_
_entity.id
_entity.type
_entity.pdbx_description
1 polymer ?
#
loop_
_entity_poly.entity_id
_entity_poly.type
_entity_poly.pdbx_seq_one_letter_code
_entity_poly.pdbx_strand_id
1 'polypeptide(L)'
;MSQGWQKCDDPSCGYTTRQVPLTLQRGAPMCTSCFRAHLHPAYSDTALYTQLLYYSRLFDYEYALKNSKEEIKKLPLDKRTATPFYTAVHSTVSRVLNANGYSEVNLSKLFSAFFAVDK
;
A
#
# COMPACT_ATOMS: atom_id res chain seq x y z
N MET A 1 8.54 -5.74 -2.60
CA MET A 1 7.88 -7.06 -2.47
C MET A 1 7.84 -7.42 -0.99
N SER A 2 6.67 -7.58 -0.39
CA SER A 2 6.58 -8.05 1.00
C SER A 2 7.17 -9.46 1.06
N GLN A 3 7.98 -9.77 2.08
CA GLN A 3 8.75 -11.03 2.14
C GLN A 3 7.88 -12.28 2.44
N GLY A 4 6.55 -12.16 2.34
CA GLY A 4 5.58 -13.23 2.59
C GLY A 4 5.35 -13.56 4.07
N TRP A 5 5.80 -12.71 4.99
CA TRP A 5 5.61 -12.94 6.43
C TRP A 5 4.13 -12.89 6.81
N GLN A 6 3.70 -13.89 7.55
CA GLN A 6 2.39 -14.00 8.17
C GLN A 6 2.53 -14.13 9.68
N LYS A 7 1.52 -13.65 10.41
CA LYS A 7 1.40 -13.74 11.86
C LYS A 7 0.02 -14.27 12.25
N CYS A 8 -0.02 -15.05 13.32
CA CYS A 8 -1.27 -15.44 13.96
C CYS A 8 -1.99 -14.21 14.51
N ASP A 9 -3.32 -14.14 14.36
CA ASP A 9 -4.16 -13.08 14.94
C ASP A 9 -4.47 -13.26 16.42
N ASP A 10 -4.25 -14.45 16.98
CA ASP A 10 -4.34 -14.70 18.42
C ASP A 10 -3.12 -14.10 19.16
N PRO A 11 -3.30 -13.07 20.01
CA PRO A 11 -2.22 -12.42 20.74
C PRO A 11 -1.46 -13.35 21.69
N SER A 12 -2.11 -14.44 22.15
CA SER A 12 -1.48 -15.43 23.03
C SER A 12 -0.59 -16.43 22.29
N CYS A 13 -0.76 -16.56 20.96
CA CYS A 13 -0.03 -17.52 20.15
C CYS A 13 1.33 -16.99 19.68
N GLY A 14 1.37 -15.77 19.14
CA GLY A 14 2.61 -15.14 18.67
C GLY A 14 3.30 -15.85 17.49
N TYR A 15 2.69 -16.87 16.88
CA TYR A 15 3.28 -17.62 15.79
C TYR A 15 3.46 -16.76 14.53
N THR A 16 4.63 -16.89 13.89
CA THR A 16 4.97 -16.21 12.64
C THR A 16 5.62 -17.18 11.66
N THR A 17 5.34 -17.00 10.38
CA THR A 17 5.86 -17.88 9.32
C THR A 17 5.91 -17.17 7.98
N ARG A 18 6.73 -17.69 7.06
CA ARG A 18 6.71 -17.30 5.63
C ARG A 18 5.98 -18.34 4.77
N GLN A 19 5.61 -19.47 5.35
CA GLN A 19 4.90 -20.53 4.66
C GLN A 19 3.40 -20.27 4.75
N VAL A 20 2.72 -20.26 3.61
CA VAL A 20 1.26 -20.20 3.56
C VAL A 20 0.71 -21.62 3.73
N PRO A 21 -0.05 -21.91 4.79
CA PRO A 21 -0.68 -23.22 4.98
C PRO A 21 -1.69 -23.52 3.88
N LEU A 22 -1.78 -24.80 3.50
CA LEU A 22 -2.81 -25.28 2.56
C LEU A 22 -4.19 -25.38 3.20
N THR A 23 -4.25 -25.48 4.53
CA THR A 23 -5.50 -25.55 5.29
C THR A 23 -6.08 -24.15 5.45
N LEU A 24 -7.20 -23.91 4.75
CA LEU A 24 -7.97 -22.68 4.85
C LEU A 24 -9.26 -22.93 5.62
N GLN A 25 -9.64 -22.00 6.50
CA GLN A 25 -10.95 -21.96 7.15
C GLN A 25 -11.58 -20.59 6.86
N ARG A 26 -12.84 -20.58 6.40
CA ARG A 26 -13.55 -19.34 6.00
C ARG A 26 -12.77 -18.46 5.01
N GLY A 27 -11.96 -19.09 4.16
CA GLY A 27 -11.13 -18.40 3.16
C GLY A 27 -9.82 -17.81 3.69
N ALA A 28 -9.49 -17.99 4.97
CA ALA A 28 -8.23 -17.54 5.57
C ALA A 28 -7.34 -18.73 5.99
N PRO A 29 -6.00 -18.62 5.91
CA PRO A 29 -5.13 -19.71 6.33
C PRO A 29 -5.21 -19.96 7.83
N MET A 30 -5.41 -21.21 8.22
CA MET A 30 -5.45 -21.61 9.63
C MET A 30 -4.03 -21.63 10.21
N CYS A 31 -3.87 -21.11 11.43
CA CYS A 31 -2.60 -21.18 12.13
C CYS A 31 -2.23 -22.63 12.47
N THR A 32 -1.05 -23.07 12.02
CA THR A 32 -0.52 -24.42 12.23
C THR A 32 0.08 -24.65 13.61
N SER A 33 0.16 -23.61 14.44
CA SER A 33 0.66 -23.69 15.81
C SER A 33 -0.50 -23.88 16.82
N CYS A 34 -1.48 -22.98 16.82
CA CYS A 34 -2.59 -23.03 17.78
C CYS A 34 -3.86 -23.72 17.27
N PHE A 35 -4.02 -23.90 15.94
CA PHE A 35 -5.20 -24.49 15.30
C PHE A 35 -6.55 -23.84 15.66
N ARG A 36 -6.52 -22.61 16.19
CA ARG A 36 -7.72 -21.90 16.69
C ARG A 36 -7.94 -20.54 16.03
N ALA A 37 -6.91 -20.01 15.38
CA ALA A 37 -6.87 -18.66 14.84
C ALA A 37 -6.31 -18.68 13.41
N HIS A 38 -6.28 -17.52 12.75
CA HIS A 38 -5.86 -17.41 11.35
C HIS A 38 -4.53 -16.70 11.22
N LEU A 39 -3.82 -16.98 10.12
CA LEU A 39 -2.64 -16.25 9.71
C LEU A 39 -3.03 -15.09 8.81
N HIS A 40 -2.50 -13.91 9.12
CA HIS A 40 -2.64 -12.71 8.31
C HIS A 40 -1.27 -12.18 7.91
N PRO A 41 -1.13 -11.47 6.77
CA PRO A 41 0.11 -10.81 6.43
C PRO A 41 0.59 -9.93 7.59
N ALA A 42 1.86 -10.11 7.99
CA ALA A 42 2.48 -9.25 8.99
C ALA A 42 2.56 -7.79 8.52
N TYR A 43 2.66 -7.61 7.20
CA TYR A 43 2.56 -6.33 6.51
C TYR A 43 1.60 -6.50 5.33
N SER A 44 0.45 -5.82 5.36
CA SER A 44 -0.57 -5.96 4.33
C SER A 44 -0.25 -5.15 3.07
N ASP A 45 -0.85 -5.55 1.95
CA ASP A 45 -0.73 -4.79 0.70
C ASP A 45 -1.30 -3.38 0.84
N THR A 46 -2.36 -3.20 1.64
CA THR A 46 -2.89 -1.88 2.01
C THR A 46 -1.86 -1.05 2.76
N ALA A 47 -1.14 -1.63 3.73
CA ALA A 47 -0.10 -0.92 4.46
C ALA A 47 1.05 -0.49 3.54
N LEU A 48 1.46 -1.37 2.61
CA LEU A 48 2.44 -1.02 1.58
C LEU A 48 1.95 0.12 0.68
N TYR A 49 0.72 0.03 0.20
CA TYR A 49 0.11 1.04 -0.65
C TYR A 49 0.02 2.40 0.06
N THR A 50 -0.48 2.44 1.30
CA THR A 50 -0.52 3.66 2.12
C THR A 50 0.86 4.24 2.36
N GLN A 51 1.87 3.41 2.61
CA GLN A 51 3.26 3.87 2.78
C GLN A 51 3.82 4.52 1.50
N LEU A 52 3.51 3.95 0.33
CA LEU A 52 3.92 4.52 -0.95
C LEU A 52 3.17 5.84 -1.24
N LEU A 53 1.88 5.92 -0.94
CA LEU A 53 1.11 7.17 -1.02
C LEU A 53 1.69 8.25 -0.11
N TYR A 54 2.09 7.89 1.11
CA TYR A 54 2.75 8.80 2.03
C TYR A 54 4.04 9.36 1.40
N TYR A 55 4.90 8.52 0.82
CA TYR A 55 6.12 9.00 0.16
C TYR A 55 5.82 9.84 -1.10
N SER A 56 4.86 9.43 -1.93
CA SER A 56 4.45 10.23 -3.09
C SER A 56 4.01 11.61 -2.63
N ARG A 57 3.24 11.67 -1.54
CA ARG A 57 2.80 12.93 -0.98
C ARG A 57 3.95 13.78 -0.42
N LEU A 58 4.87 13.15 0.31
CA LEU A 58 5.99 13.84 0.94
C LEU A 58 6.90 14.53 -0.07
N PHE A 59 7.07 13.95 -1.26
CA PHE A 59 7.98 14.44 -2.28
C PHE A 59 7.31 15.23 -3.42
N ASP A 60 5.99 15.41 -3.38
CA ASP A 60 5.26 16.26 -4.33
C ASP A 60 5.52 17.75 -4.01
N TYR A 61 6.59 18.29 -4.59
CA TYR A 61 7.06 19.65 -4.36
C TYR A 61 6.05 20.72 -4.74
N GLU A 62 5.40 20.57 -5.90
CA GLU A 62 4.42 21.55 -6.39
C GLU A 62 3.19 21.58 -5.49
N TYR A 63 2.71 20.40 -5.08
CA TYR A 63 1.63 20.34 -4.12
C TYR A 63 2.04 20.97 -2.79
N ALA A 64 3.20 20.61 -2.24
CA ALA A 64 3.68 21.13 -0.97
C ALA A 64 3.78 22.65 -1.02
N LEU A 65 4.36 23.22 -2.08
CA LEU A 65 4.48 24.66 -2.28
C LEU A 65 3.11 25.35 -2.34
N LYS A 66 2.17 24.79 -3.11
CA LYS A 66 0.79 25.33 -3.25
C LYS A 66 0.05 25.39 -1.90
N ASN A 67 0.27 24.39 -1.04
CA ASN A 67 -0.47 24.22 0.23
C ASN A 67 0.33 24.71 1.46
N SER A 68 1.52 25.28 1.25
CA SER A 68 2.35 25.85 2.31
C SER A 68 1.87 27.24 2.73
N LYS A 69 2.11 27.60 4.00
CA LYS A 69 1.95 28.97 4.51
C LYS A 69 2.92 29.92 3.79
N GLU A 70 2.53 31.19 3.63
CA GLU A 70 3.36 32.21 2.95
C GLU A 70 4.75 32.39 3.57
N GLU A 71 4.88 32.22 4.88
CA GLU A 71 6.17 32.27 5.60
C GLU A 71 7.15 31.19 5.10
N ILE A 72 6.64 29.98 4.85
CA ILE A 72 7.44 28.86 4.35
C ILE A 72 7.89 29.12 2.91
N LYS A 73 7.03 29.75 2.09
CA LYS A 73 7.36 30.09 0.69
C LYS A 73 8.48 31.12 0.56
N LYS A 74 8.68 31.94 1.60
CA LYS A 74 9.71 32.98 1.68
C LYS A 74 11.06 32.47 2.18
N LEU A 75 11.13 31.23 2.70
CA LEU A 75 12.39 30.64 3.13
C LEU A 75 13.38 30.61 1.95
N PRO A 76 14.66 30.95 2.19
CA PRO A 76 15.68 30.88 1.17
C PRO A 76 15.91 29.40 0.81
N LEU A 77 15.36 29.00 -0.34
CA LEU A 77 15.53 27.68 -0.93
C LEU A 77 16.07 27.85 -2.34
N ASP A 78 17.18 27.17 -2.66
CA ASP A 78 17.65 27.08 -4.03
C ASP A 78 16.71 26.19 -4.84
N LYS A 79 15.73 26.83 -5.49
CA LYS A 79 14.74 26.15 -6.34
C LYS A 79 15.39 25.41 -7.51
N ARG A 80 16.57 25.85 -7.98
CA ARG A 80 17.27 25.20 -9.10
C ARG A 80 17.76 23.81 -8.72
N THR A 81 18.09 23.59 -7.45
CA THR A 81 18.54 22.30 -6.93
C THR A 81 17.40 21.50 -6.29
N ALA A 82 16.55 22.17 -5.51
CA ALA A 82 15.47 21.51 -4.78
C ALA A 82 14.41 20.90 -5.72
N THR A 83 13.94 21.67 -6.72
CA THR A 83 12.86 21.21 -7.59
C THR A 83 13.22 19.96 -8.40
N PRO A 84 14.41 19.86 -9.04
CA PRO A 84 14.81 18.63 -9.70
C PRO A 84 14.96 17.43 -8.75
N PHE A 85 15.49 17.64 -7.54
CA PHE A 85 15.62 16.59 -6.54
C PHE A 85 14.26 16.01 -6.16
N TYR A 86 13.31 16.86 -5.73
CA TYR A 86 11.99 16.40 -5.32
C TYR A 86 11.24 15.75 -6.49
N THR A 87 11.32 16.33 -7.69
CA THR A 87 10.73 15.75 -8.90
C THR A 87 11.28 14.35 -9.21
N ALA A 88 12.59 14.15 -9.08
CA ALA A 88 13.22 12.85 -9.33
C ALA A 88 12.81 11.79 -8.31
N VAL A 89 12.77 12.16 -7.02
CA VAL A 89 12.31 11.25 -5.96
C VAL A 89 10.83 10.93 -6.12
N HIS A 90 9.99 11.94 -6.36
CA HIS A 90 8.57 11.77 -6.61
C HIS A 90 8.32 10.82 -7.79
N SER A 91 8.99 11.06 -8.92
CA SER A 91 8.91 10.20 -10.12
C SER A 91 9.26 8.74 -9.82
N THR A 92 10.28 8.50 -8.99
CA THR A 92 10.66 7.15 -8.57
C THR A 92 9.55 6.47 -7.79
N VAL A 93 8.93 7.17 -6.84
CA VAL A 93 7.79 6.64 -6.06
C VAL A 93 6.57 6.43 -6.96
N SER A 94 6.25 7.37 -7.84
CA SER A 94 5.14 7.25 -8.79
C SER A 94 5.30 6.03 -9.69
N ARG A 95 6.52 5.71 -10.15
CA ARG A 95 6.77 4.50 -10.94
C ARG A 95 6.46 3.22 -10.14
N VAL A 96 6.82 3.18 -8.86
CA VAL A 96 6.51 2.03 -7.99
C VAL A 96 5.01 1.93 -7.71
N LEU A 97 4.33 3.06 -7.49
CA LEU A 97 2.88 3.12 -7.33
C LEU A 97 2.13 2.68 -8.59
N ASN A 98 2.56 3.11 -9.77
CA ASN A 98 1.92 2.74 -11.04
C ASN A 98 2.12 1.26 -11.38
N ALA A 99 3.19 0.64 -10.88
CA ALA A 99 3.38 -0.82 -10.96
C ALA A 99 2.54 -1.57 -9.91
N ASN A 100 1.92 -0.87 -8.97
CA ASN A 100 1.07 -1.45 -7.94
C ASN A 100 -0.41 -1.37 -8.37
N GLY A 101 -1.01 -2.51 -8.67
CA GLY A 101 -2.41 -2.60 -9.10
C GLY A 101 -3.45 -2.36 -7.99
N TYR A 102 -3.05 -2.09 -6.74
CA TYR A 102 -3.99 -1.95 -5.62
C TYR A 102 -4.95 -0.77 -5.80
N SER A 103 -4.53 0.30 -6.49
CA SER A 103 -5.40 1.46 -6.81
C SER A 103 -6.20 1.30 -8.10
N GLU A 104 -6.01 0.21 -8.85
CA GLU A 104 -6.71 -0.02 -10.11
C GLU A 104 -8.04 -0.74 -9.86
N VAL A 105 -9.14 -0.06 -10.16
CA VAL A 105 -10.49 -0.64 -10.04
C VAL A 105 -11.06 -0.87 -11.44
N ASN A 106 -11.14 -2.13 -11.85
CA ASN A 106 -11.81 -2.49 -13.09
C ASN A 106 -13.33 -2.42 -12.91
N LEU A 107 -13.92 -1.30 -13.33
CA LEU A 107 -15.37 -1.05 -13.20
C LEU A 107 -16.21 -2.05 -14.02
N SER A 108 -15.72 -2.51 -15.18
CA SER A 108 -16.42 -3.52 -15.98
C SER A 108 -16.56 -4.84 -15.22
N LYS A 109 -15.50 -5.31 -14.58
CA LYS A 109 -15.54 -6.50 -13.72
C LYS A 109 -16.37 -6.26 -12.45
N LEU A 110 -16.29 -5.08 -11.86
CA LEU A 110 -17.04 -4.75 -10.64
C LEU A 110 -18.55 -4.78 -10.88
N PHE A 111 -19.00 -4.26 -12.03
CA PHE A 111 -20.41 -4.16 -12.37
C PHE A 111 -20.91 -5.29 -13.29
N SER A 112 -20.09 -6.29 -13.61
CA SER A 112 -20.46 -7.35 -14.55
C SER A 112 -21.72 -8.11 -14.14
N ALA A 113 -21.97 -8.26 -12.84
CA ALA A 113 -23.18 -8.90 -12.32
C ALA A 113 -24.47 -8.08 -12.56
N PHE A 114 -24.38 -6.75 -12.67
CA PHE A 114 -25.52 -5.88 -12.97
C PHE A 114 -25.86 -5.84 -14.46
N PHE A 115 -24.90 -6.15 -15.33
CA PHE A 115 -25.08 -6.22 -16.78
C PHE A 115 -25.34 -7.64 -17.31
N ALA A 116 -25.34 -8.65 -16.43
CA ALA A 116 -25.62 -10.04 -16.77
C ALA A 116 -27.13 -10.37 -16.84
N VAL A 117 -28.00 -9.36 -16.81
CA VAL A 117 -29.44 -9.49 -17.08
C VAL A 117 -29.67 -9.05 -18.51
N ASP A 118 -29.58 -10.00 -19.44
CA ASP A 118 -30.32 -10.04 -20.72
C ASP A 118 -29.80 -11.23 -21.55
N LYS A 119 -30.36 -12.42 -21.30
CA LYS A 119 -30.59 -13.50 -22.27
C LYS A 119 -31.47 -14.58 -21.67
#